data_AF-A0A954FRR3-F1
#
_entry.id   AF-A0A954FRR3-F1
#
_cell.length_a   1.000
_cell.length_b   1.000
_cell.length_c   1.000
_cell.angle_alpha   90.00
_cell.angle_beta   90.00
_cell.angle_gamma   90.00
#
_symmetry.space_group_name_H-M   'P 1'
#
loop_
_entity.id
_entity.type
_entity.pdbx_description
1 polymer ?
#
loop_
_entity_poly.entity_id
_entity_poly.type
_entity_poly.pdbx_seq_one_letter_code
_entity_poly.pdbx_strand_id
1 'polypeptide(L)'
;MAFPRKGSVLIHVDGIDYRWRVRNRPTYSQALSEQGLVVTIQTESNPLCVLRVTLNCARPDNWILENNDSVTPSKVSAFIRAALADGWQPNLPGSAHEMHAELEM
;
A
#
# COMPACT_ATOMS: atom_id res chain seq x y z
N MET A 1 -1.47 12.99 -4.45
CA MET A 1 -2.91 13.06 -4.11
C MET A 1 -3.21 12.14 -2.94
N ALA A 2 -3.83 12.64 -1.87
CA ALA A 2 -4.20 11.86 -0.70
C ALA A 2 -5.51 11.05 -0.92
N PHE A 3 -5.65 9.93 -0.22
CA PHE A 3 -6.86 9.11 -0.21
C PHE A 3 -7.76 9.43 1.01
N PRO A 4 -9.08 9.16 0.92
CA PRO A 4 -10.01 9.41 2.01
C PRO A 4 -9.74 8.48 3.20
N ARG A 5 -9.92 9.01 4.43
CA ARG A 5 -9.71 8.28 5.69
C ARG A 5 -10.64 7.07 5.85
N LYS A 6 -11.81 7.06 5.21
CA LYS A 6 -12.76 5.95 5.27
C LYS A 6 -12.19 4.69 4.62
N GLY A 7 -12.21 3.56 5.35
CA GLY A 7 -11.64 2.29 4.87
C GLY A 7 -10.11 2.26 4.88
N SER A 8 -9.47 3.20 5.60
CA SER A 8 -8.04 3.14 5.91
C SER A 8 -7.80 2.67 7.33
N VAL A 9 -6.69 1.98 7.53
CA VAL A 9 -6.20 1.50 8.81
C VAL A 9 -5.08 2.43 9.27
N LEU A 10 -5.10 2.82 10.54
CA LEU A 10 -4.03 3.61 11.16
C LEU A 10 -2.89 2.68 11.58
N ILE A 11 -1.65 3.12 11.40
CA ILE A 11 -0.45 2.43 11.88
C ILE A 11 0.59 3.44 12.32
N HIS A 12 1.25 3.15 13.44
CA HIS A 12 2.35 3.95 13.96
C HIS A 12 3.68 3.30 13.58
N VAL A 13 4.55 4.01 12.87
CA VAL A 13 5.84 3.48 12.39
C VAL A 13 6.93 4.52 12.67
N ASP A 14 7.93 4.12 13.44
CA ASP A 14 9.12 4.92 13.75
C ASP A 14 8.80 6.35 14.23
N GLY A 15 7.76 6.49 15.08
CA GLY A 15 7.36 7.78 15.66
C GLY A 15 6.39 8.60 14.79
N ILE A 16 6.00 8.11 13.61
CA ILE A 16 5.11 8.81 12.68
C ILE A 16 3.83 8.01 12.47
N ASP A 17 2.70 8.71 12.52
CA ASP A 17 1.39 8.13 12.22
C ASP A 17 1.10 8.10 10.73
N TYR A 18 0.88 6.89 10.22
CA TYR A 18 0.51 6.62 8.85
C TYR A 18 -0.88 6.04 8.78
N ARG A 19 -1.50 6.21 7.61
CA ARG A 19 -2.69 5.48 7.21
C ARG A 19 -2.35 4.66 5.99
N TRP A 20 -2.92 3.47 5.93
CA TRP A 20 -2.81 2.60 4.77
C TRP A 20 -4.15 2.00 4.42
N ARG A 21 -4.31 1.61 3.17
CA ARG A 21 -5.50 0.92 2.69
C ARG A 21 -5.18 0.02 1.51
N VAL A 22 -5.99 -1.01 1.39
CA VAL A 22 -6.14 -1.80 0.18
C VAL A 22 -7.49 -1.42 -0.43
N ARG A 23 -7.55 -1.24 -1.75
CA ARG A 23 -8.83 -0.93 -2.42
C ARG A 23 -9.79 -2.10 -2.22
N ASN A 24 -11.04 -1.83 -1.83
CA ASN A 24 -12.01 -2.91 -1.58
C ASN A 24 -12.44 -3.65 -2.87
N ARG A 25 -12.55 -2.92 -3.99
CA ARG A 25 -12.85 -3.54 -5.30
C ARG A 25 -11.59 -3.66 -6.15
N PRO A 26 -11.39 -4.82 -6.81
CA PRO A 26 -10.30 -4.97 -7.76
C PRO A 26 -10.48 -3.99 -8.92
N THR A 27 -9.39 -3.55 -9.54
CA THR A 27 -9.45 -3.05 -10.93
C THR A 27 -9.69 -4.24 -11.86
N TYR A 28 -10.07 -3.97 -13.11
CA TYR A 28 -10.29 -5.04 -14.09
C TYR A 28 -9.05 -5.94 -14.23
N SER A 29 -7.87 -5.35 -14.38
CA SER A 29 -6.60 -6.08 -14.43
C SER A 29 -6.26 -6.84 -13.13
N GLN A 30 -6.67 -6.33 -11.96
CA GLN A 30 -6.51 -7.06 -10.70
C GLN A 30 -7.50 -8.24 -10.59
N ALA A 31 -8.70 -8.12 -11.15
CA ALA A 31 -9.68 -9.20 -11.16
C ALA A 31 -9.23 -10.36 -12.06
N LEU A 32 -8.52 -10.04 -13.15
CA LEU A 32 -7.90 -11.01 -14.06
C LEU A 32 -6.53 -11.54 -13.60
N SER A 33 -6.04 -11.14 -12.42
CA SER A 33 -4.68 -11.46 -11.94
C SER A 33 -3.53 -10.98 -12.85
N GLU A 34 -3.77 -10.01 -13.73
CA GLU A 34 -2.74 -9.35 -14.54
C GLU A 34 -2.01 -8.24 -13.77
N GLN A 35 -2.60 -7.76 -12.68
CA GLN A 35 -1.99 -6.83 -11.74
C GLN A 35 -2.11 -7.34 -10.32
N GLY A 36 -1.01 -7.20 -9.58
CA GLY A 36 -0.96 -7.61 -8.19
C GLY A 36 -1.72 -6.70 -7.22
N LEU A 37 -1.75 -7.11 -5.96
CA LEU A 37 -2.40 -6.39 -4.88
C LEU A 37 -1.71 -5.05 -4.63
N VAL A 38 -2.46 -3.95 -4.66
CA VAL A 38 -1.91 -2.61 -4.43
C VAL A 38 -2.29 -2.10 -3.04
N VAL A 39 -1.26 -1.74 -2.27
CA VAL A 39 -1.38 -1.08 -0.97
C VAL A 39 -1.01 0.39 -1.14
N THR A 40 -1.89 1.29 -0.69
CA THR A 40 -1.60 2.73 -0.68
C THR A 40 -1.41 3.22 0.74
N ILE A 41 -0.34 3.97 0.99
CA ILE A 41 0.07 4.47 2.30
C ILE A 41 0.30 5.99 2.24
N GLN A 42 -0.10 6.72 3.27
CA GLN A 42 0.11 8.16 3.40
C GLN A 42 0.24 8.56 4.88
N THR A 43 0.75 9.74 5.18
CA THR A 43 0.77 10.28 6.56
C THR A 43 -0.61 10.68 7.05
N GLU A 44 -0.83 10.63 8.36
CA GLU A 44 -2.12 10.97 8.97
C GLU A 44 -2.39 12.48 8.98
N SER A 45 -1.39 13.28 9.41
CA SER A 45 -1.56 14.71 9.69
C SER A 45 -1.49 15.60 8.46
N ASN A 46 -0.67 15.28 7.44
CA ASN A 46 -0.56 16.08 6.22
C ASN A 46 -0.05 15.24 5.03
N PRO A 47 -0.92 14.46 4.37
CA PRO A 47 -0.52 13.59 3.26
C PRO A 47 -0.22 14.39 1.99
N LEU A 48 1.06 14.71 1.78
CA LEU A 48 1.54 15.41 0.59
C LEU A 48 2.04 14.45 -0.50
N CYS A 49 2.58 13.31 -0.10
CA CYS A 49 2.99 12.22 -0.99
C CYS A 49 2.41 10.88 -0.52
N VAL A 50 1.92 10.08 -1.48
CA VAL A 50 1.35 8.74 -1.24
C VAL A 50 2.32 7.70 -1.76
N LEU A 51 2.61 6.70 -0.95
CA LEU A 51 3.33 5.50 -1.36
C LEU A 51 2.34 4.49 -1.93
N ARG A 52 2.61 3.99 -3.13
CA ARG A 52 1.84 2.95 -3.81
C ARG A 52 2.71 1.72 -3.97
N VAL A 53 2.44 0.71 -3.14
CA VAL A 53 3.15 -0.56 -3.13
C VAL A 53 2.38 -1.57 -3.95
N THR A 54 2.98 -2.06 -5.02
CA THR A 54 2.42 -3.14 -5.84
C THR A 54 3.06 -4.46 -5.40
N LEU A 55 2.23 -5.37 -4.92
CA LEU A 55 2.67 -6.67 -4.45
C LEU A 55 2.64 -7.68 -5.58
N ASN A 56 3.59 -8.62 -5.62
CA ASN A 56 3.64 -9.67 -6.64
C ASN A 56 2.60 -10.80 -6.43
N CYS A 57 1.66 -10.63 -5.50
CA CYS A 57 0.59 -11.59 -5.25
C CYS A 57 -0.74 -11.14 -5.90
N ALA A 58 -1.52 -12.11 -6.35
CA ALA A 58 -2.89 -11.88 -6.81
C ALA A 58 -3.78 -11.38 -5.66
N ARG A 59 -4.92 -10.75 -5.95
CA ARG A 59 -5.86 -10.38 -4.88
C ARG A 59 -6.60 -11.61 -4.36
N PRO A 60 -6.93 -11.72 -3.07
CA PRO A 60 -7.76 -12.83 -2.59
C PRO A 60 -9.16 -12.86 -3.23
N ASP A 61 -9.66 -11.70 -3.64
CA ASP A 61 -10.96 -11.52 -4.32
C ASP A 61 -10.90 -11.56 -5.86
N ASN A 62 -9.81 -12.06 -6.46
CA ASN A 62 -9.67 -12.16 -7.92
C ASN A 62 -10.52 -13.31 -8.51
N TRP A 63 -10.74 -13.31 -9.84
CA TRP A 63 -11.63 -14.26 -10.53
C TRP A 63 -10.92 -15.53 -11.02
N ILE A 64 -9.60 -15.61 -10.94
CA ILE A 64 -8.76 -16.57 -11.66
C ILE A 64 -7.99 -17.51 -10.72
N LEU A 65 -7.32 -16.97 -9.71
CA LEU A 65 -6.39 -17.67 -8.82
C LEU A 65 -6.95 -17.75 -7.40
N GLU A 66 -6.83 -18.88 -6.73
CA GLU A 66 -7.00 -18.92 -5.28
C GLU A 66 -5.80 -18.26 -4.62
N ASN A 67 -6.02 -17.16 -3.89
CA ASN A 67 -5.01 -16.56 -3.06
C ASN A 67 -5.58 -16.22 -1.68
N ASN A 68 -4.90 -16.63 -0.60
CA ASN A 68 -5.31 -16.29 0.78
C ASN A 68 -4.39 -15.24 1.43
N ASP A 69 -3.38 -14.79 0.69
CA ASP A 69 -2.37 -13.91 1.21
C ASP A 69 -2.94 -12.52 1.51
N SER A 70 -2.79 -12.13 2.78
CA SER A 70 -3.35 -10.90 3.33
C SER A 70 -2.25 -9.95 3.76
N VAL A 71 -2.47 -8.66 3.51
CA VAL A 71 -1.56 -7.60 3.95
C VAL A 71 -1.77 -7.36 5.43
N THR A 72 -0.74 -7.60 6.23
CA THR A 72 -0.75 -7.37 7.68
C THR A 72 -0.11 -6.02 8.02
N PRO A 73 -0.43 -5.41 9.18
CA PRO A 73 0.23 -4.19 9.64
C PRO A 73 1.76 -4.31 9.71
N SER A 74 2.28 -5.49 10.08
CA SER A 74 3.73 -5.73 10.14
C SER A 74 4.40 -5.67 8.76
N LYS A 75 3.74 -6.15 7.71
CA LYS A 75 4.25 -6.01 6.33
C LYS A 75 4.22 -4.54 5.89
N VAL A 76 3.15 -3.83 6.25
CA VAL A 76 3.01 -2.40 5.95
C VAL A 76 4.10 -1.57 6.62
N SER A 77 4.45 -1.85 7.87
CA SER A 77 5.55 -1.14 8.54
C SER A 77 6.90 -1.40 7.87
N ALA A 78 7.14 -2.62 7.40
CA ALA A 78 8.33 -2.94 6.62
C ALA A 78 8.35 -2.21 5.26
N PHE A 79 7.21 -2.12 4.55
CA PHE A 79 7.10 -1.35 3.31
C PHE A 79 7.36 0.14 3.51
N ILE A 80 6.86 0.71 4.61
CA ILE A 80 7.12 2.12 4.97
C ILE A 80 8.62 2.33 5.16
N ARG A 81 9.28 1.47 5.93
CA ARG A 81 10.73 1.57 6.18
C ARG A 81 11.55 1.42 4.90
N ALA A 82 11.20 0.45 4.05
CA ALA A 82 11.86 0.24 2.76
C ALA A 82 11.70 1.47 1.86
N ALA A 83 10.49 2.02 1.76
CA ALA A 83 10.23 3.22 0.96
C ALA A 83 10.97 4.45 1.50
N LEU A 84 11.03 4.64 2.82
CA LEU A 84 11.81 5.73 3.43
C LEU A 84 13.30 5.59 3.10
N ALA A 85 13.84 4.37 3.12
CA ALA A 85 15.23 4.10 2.71
C ALA A 85 15.47 4.33 1.20
N ASP A 86 14.45 4.09 0.37
CA ASP A 86 14.45 4.34 -1.08
C ASP A 86 14.27 5.83 -1.45
N GLY A 87 14.04 6.70 -0.46
CA GLY A 87 13.93 8.16 -0.65
C GLY A 87 12.49 8.67 -0.77
N TRP A 88 11.49 7.85 -0.41
CA TRP A 88 10.12 8.32 -0.27
C TRP A 88 10.03 9.40 0.81
N GLN A 89 9.53 10.57 0.43
CA GLN A 89 9.38 11.72 1.31
C GLN A 89 7.89 12.05 1.50
N PRO A 90 7.23 11.48 2.53
CA PRO A 90 5.78 11.64 2.71
C PRO A 90 5.33 13.09 2.97
N ASN A 91 6.24 13.92 3.50
CA ASN A 91 6.00 15.30 3.88
C ASN A 91 6.33 16.31 2.77
N LEU A 92 6.81 15.86 1.62
CA LEU A 92 7.04 16.74 0.47
C LEU A 92 5.93 16.57 -0.57
N PRO A 93 5.48 17.66 -1.20
CA PRO A 93 4.55 17.57 -2.32
C PRO A 93 5.24 16.86 -3.49
N GLY A 94 4.57 15.86 -4.05
CA GLY A 94 5.09 15.11 -5.18
C GLY A 94 4.08 14.16 -5.79
N SER A 95 4.48 13.54 -6.89
CA SER A 95 3.78 12.38 -7.47
C SER A 95 3.79 11.21 -6.49
N ALA A 96 2.88 10.25 -6.69
CA ALA A 96 2.90 9.03 -5.87
C ALA A 96 4.23 8.29 -6.05
N HIS A 97 4.83 7.85 -4.94
CA HIS A 97 6.03 7.01 -4.96
C HIS A 97 5.61 5.58 -5.25
N GLU A 98 6.15 4.98 -6.31
CA GLU A 98 5.82 3.61 -6.71
C GLU A 98 6.90 2.67 -6.21
N MET A 99 6.48 1.61 -5.51
CA MET A 99 7.38 0.57 -5.01
C MET A 99 6.80 -0.80 -5.36
N HIS A 100 7.66 -1.74 -5.71
CA HIS A 100 7.29 -3.14 -5.88
C HIS A 100 7.84 -3.94 -4.69
N ALA A 101 7.03 -4.82 -4.13
CA ALA A 101 7.44 -5.65 -3.01
C ALA A 101 6.85 -7.05 -3.10
N GLU A 102 7.52 -7.99 -2.48
CA GLU A 102 7.02 -9.35 -2.31
C GLU A 102 6.30 -9.44 -0.97
N LEU A 103 5.28 -10.31 -0.91
CA LEU A 103 4.52 -10.50 0.32
C LEU A 103 5.23 -11.45 1.29
N GLU A 104 6.31 -12.10 0.84
CA GLU A 104 7.22 -12.94 1.62
C GLU A 104 8.31 -12.06 2.27
N MET A 105 8.01 -11.49 3.44
CA MET A 105 9.00 -10.91 4.35
C MET A 105 8.67 -11.28 5.78
#